data_AF-A0A533S267-F1
#
_entry.id   AF-A0A533S267-F1
#
_cell.length_a   1.000
_cell.length_b   1.000
_cell.length_c   1.000
_cell.angle_alpha   90.00
_cell.angle_beta   90.00
_cell.angle_gamma   90.00
#
_symmetry.space_group_name_H-M   'P 1'
#
loop_
_entity.id
_entity.type
_entity.pdbx_description
1 polymer ?
#
loop_
_entity_poly.entity_id
_entity_poly.type
_entity_poly.pdbx_seq_one_letter_code
_entity_poly.pdbx_strand_id
1 'polypeptide(L)'
;MITIQNRPPNTPSTPSGPTTGYTAIQYTFTTSATDPDGNRIQYTFNWGDGQNTTTGFYDSGSTVSAKHTWSKSGTYNIKVRANDTDGASSGWSSLATINIENAPPNTPARPSGTTSCAPNSTHEYSVYASDPDGENVHCIFDWGDGATTVTSTLSSGSLFKASHTWDRLGTFSVKVKVIDSAGKESPWSQPTTVEVKLTSSMTIATSLSAVARGEKLAVNGSIKPPHAATVTLTYGKPDGSQIIVQVKSDQNGNFNDVIAPSAVGTWSVRASWSGDDNHFGSSTSPITFVVDPALCSVTFESNATGISMLVDGLNSSLPQSFRWLEGTAHTVIVEESHYFSTGGRYVFKRWDDGHLDRSRKIII
;
A
#
# COMPACT_ATOMS: atom_id res chain seq x y z
N MET A 1 -67.01 -57.31 22.44
CA MET A 1 -65.87 -56.38 22.27
C MET A 1 -66.40 -55.15 21.55
N ILE A 2 -66.22 -53.95 22.09
CA ILE A 2 -66.48 -52.70 21.36
C ILE A 2 -65.16 -52.36 20.67
N THR A 3 -65.10 -52.48 19.35
CA THR A 3 -64.00 -51.93 18.56
C THR A 3 -64.29 -50.45 18.33
N ILE A 4 -63.49 -49.57 18.92
CA ILE A 4 -63.52 -48.14 18.59
C ILE A 4 -62.97 -48.03 17.17
N GLN A 5 -63.77 -47.47 16.26
CA GLN A 5 -63.36 -47.24 14.88
C GLN A 5 -62.51 -45.95 14.83
N ASN A 6 -61.28 -46.05 14.30
CA ASN A 6 -60.40 -44.91 14.12
C ASN A 6 -61.03 -43.84 13.22
N ARG A 7 -61.04 -42.58 13.66
CA ARG A 7 -61.49 -41.42 12.89
C ARG A 7 -60.25 -40.69 12.36
N PRO A 8 -60.22 -40.34 11.06
CA PRO A 8 -59.09 -39.63 10.50
C PRO A 8 -58.88 -38.27 11.20
N PRO A 9 -57.64 -37.74 11.16
CA PRO A 9 -57.38 -36.39 11.62
C PRO A 9 -58.26 -35.34 10.92
N ASN A 10 -58.49 -34.22 11.59
CA ASN A 10 -59.05 -33.04 10.94
C ASN A 10 -58.10 -32.53 9.85
N THR A 11 -58.66 -31.91 8.81
CA THR A 11 -57.87 -31.25 7.76
C THR A 11 -56.94 -30.20 8.39
N PRO A 12 -55.63 -30.21 8.06
CA PRO A 12 -54.70 -29.20 8.57
C PRO A 12 -55.11 -27.77 8.21
N SER A 13 -54.70 -26.82 9.04
CA SER A 13 -54.79 -25.40 8.72
C SER A 13 -54.00 -25.06 7.45
N THR A 14 -54.44 -24.03 6.71
CA THR A 14 -53.71 -23.51 5.54
C THR A 14 -52.26 -23.24 5.93
N PRO A 15 -51.26 -23.74 5.18
CA PRO A 15 -49.87 -23.55 5.54
C PRO A 15 -49.52 -22.07 5.62
N SER A 16 -48.88 -21.66 6.71
CA SER A 16 -48.45 -20.28 6.92
C SER A 16 -46.94 -20.14 6.68
N GLY A 17 -46.55 -19.21 5.80
CA GLY A 17 -45.17 -18.94 5.42
C GLY A 17 -45.07 -17.74 4.45
N PRO A 18 -43.88 -17.46 3.90
CA PRO A 18 -43.66 -16.36 2.95
C PRO A 18 -44.45 -16.52 1.66
N THR A 19 -44.88 -15.40 1.06
CA THR A 19 -45.60 -15.37 -0.23
C THR A 19 -44.71 -15.04 -1.43
N THR A 20 -43.47 -14.61 -1.18
CA THR A 20 -42.46 -14.34 -2.22
C THR A 20 -41.10 -14.84 -1.79
N GLY A 21 -40.25 -15.20 -2.75
CA GLY A 21 -38.90 -15.67 -2.50
C GLY A 21 -38.02 -15.70 -3.75
N TYR A 22 -36.82 -16.22 -3.60
CA TYR A 22 -35.84 -16.47 -4.64
C TYR A 22 -35.53 -17.96 -4.71
N THR A 23 -35.09 -18.41 -5.87
CA THR A 23 -34.54 -19.75 -6.07
C THR A 23 -33.33 -19.99 -5.16
N ALA A 24 -33.01 -21.27 -4.93
CA ALA A 24 -31.91 -21.72 -4.06
C ALA A 24 -31.99 -21.31 -2.57
N ILE A 25 -33.03 -20.59 -2.14
CA ILE A 25 -33.28 -20.23 -0.73
C ILE A 25 -34.27 -21.22 -0.09
N GLN A 26 -33.96 -21.65 1.13
CA GLN A 26 -34.83 -22.52 1.92
C GLN A 26 -35.88 -21.71 2.68
N TYR A 27 -37.16 -22.04 2.48
CA TYR A 27 -38.30 -21.42 3.15
C TYR A 27 -38.95 -22.38 4.13
N THR A 28 -39.55 -21.83 5.19
CA THR A 28 -40.23 -22.61 6.23
C THR A 28 -41.73 -22.31 6.19
N PHE A 29 -42.54 -23.37 6.21
CA PHE A 29 -44.00 -23.29 6.34
C PHE A 29 -44.46 -24.04 7.58
N THR A 30 -45.50 -23.51 8.22
CA THR A 30 -46.09 -24.08 9.43
C THR A 30 -47.56 -24.44 9.24
N THR A 31 -48.03 -25.45 9.97
CA THR A 31 -49.44 -25.89 9.99
C THR A 31 -49.72 -26.64 11.29
N SER A 32 -51.00 -26.94 11.53
CA SER A 32 -51.47 -27.76 12.65
C SER A 32 -52.77 -28.45 12.28
N ALA A 33 -53.02 -29.59 12.90
CA ALA A 33 -54.25 -30.37 12.82
C ALA A 33 -54.52 -31.02 14.19
N THR A 34 -55.75 -31.43 14.43
CA THR A 34 -56.15 -32.22 15.60
C THR A 34 -56.73 -33.55 15.16
N ASP A 35 -56.42 -34.60 15.89
CA ASP A 35 -57.02 -35.92 15.75
C ASP A 35 -58.18 -36.09 16.74
N PRO A 36 -59.39 -36.47 16.29
CA PRO A 36 -60.54 -36.64 17.16
C PRO A 36 -60.39 -37.72 18.24
N ASP A 37 -59.55 -38.72 18.01
CA ASP A 37 -59.25 -39.83 18.92
C ASP A 37 -58.01 -39.55 19.78
N GLY A 38 -57.33 -38.41 19.53
CA GLY A 38 -56.16 -37.97 20.27
C GLY A 38 -54.86 -38.63 19.77
N ASN A 39 -54.91 -39.34 18.65
CA ASN A 39 -53.75 -39.99 18.05
C ASN A 39 -52.69 -38.95 17.63
N ARG A 40 -51.43 -39.37 17.59
CA ARG A 40 -50.34 -38.51 17.09
C ARG A 40 -50.46 -38.37 15.58
N ILE A 41 -50.06 -37.22 15.06
CA ILE A 41 -50.28 -36.81 13.67
C ILE A 41 -48.95 -36.59 12.97
N GLN A 42 -48.82 -37.17 11.79
CA GLN A 42 -47.77 -36.90 10.81
C GLN A 42 -48.33 -36.03 9.68
N TYR A 43 -47.53 -35.11 9.14
CA TYR A 43 -47.95 -34.18 8.10
C TYR A 43 -47.18 -34.41 6.81
N THR A 44 -47.86 -34.43 5.67
CA THR A 44 -47.26 -34.43 4.33
C THR A 44 -47.53 -33.10 3.64
N PHE A 45 -46.48 -32.32 3.46
CA PHE A 45 -46.47 -31.09 2.67
C PHE A 45 -46.28 -31.44 1.19
N ASN A 46 -47.09 -30.85 0.32
CA ASN A 46 -46.88 -30.81 -1.12
C ASN A 46 -46.49 -29.39 -1.51
N TRP A 47 -45.35 -29.25 -2.17
CA TRP A 47 -44.73 -27.94 -2.43
C TRP A 47 -45.11 -27.33 -3.78
N GLY A 48 -45.99 -27.96 -4.54
CA GLY A 48 -46.46 -27.47 -5.83
C GLY A 48 -45.48 -27.66 -7.00
N ASP A 49 -44.30 -28.24 -6.77
CA ASP A 49 -43.26 -28.52 -7.77
C ASP A 49 -43.06 -30.02 -8.07
N GLY A 50 -43.99 -30.84 -7.56
CA GLY A 50 -43.92 -32.31 -7.64
C GLY A 50 -43.17 -32.97 -6.48
N GLN A 51 -42.55 -32.20 -5.57
CA GLN A 51 -41.92 -32.71 -4.37
C GLN A 51 -42.87 -32.66 -3.17
N ASN A 52 -42.65 -33.59 -2.23
CA ASN A 52 -43.36 -33.64 -0.96
C ASN A 52 -42.37 -33.81 0.20
N THR A 53 -42.74 -33.32 1.38
CA THR A 53 -42.00 -33.58 2.62
C THR A 53 -42.96 -34.12 3.67
N THR A 54 -42.61 -35.26 4.25
CA THR A 54 -43.37 -35.86 5.35
C THR A 54 -42.62 -35.69 6.66
N THR A 55 -43.30 -35.20 7.69
CA THR A 55 -42.71 -34.95 9.01
C THR A 55 -42.63 -36.23 9.85
N GLY A 56 -42.13 -36.15 11.08
CA GLY A 56 -42.41 -37.17 12.11
C GLY A 56 -43.86 -37.06 12.63
N PHE A 57 -44.21 -37.93 13.58
CA PHE A 57 -45.45 -37.84 14.35
C PHE A 57 -45.32 -36.82 15.49
N TYR A 58 -46.32 -35.96 15.63
CA TYR A 58 -46.42 -34.94 16.68
C TYR A 58 -47.72 -35.13 17.45
N ASP A 59 -47.80 -34.59 18.66
CA ASP A 59 -49.02 -34.65 19.44
C ASP A 59 -50.14 -33.86 18.75
N SER A 60 -51.37 -34.40 18.81
CA SER A 60 -52.57 -33.75 18.27
C SER A 60 -52.67 -32.29 18.72
N GLY A 61 -52.87 -31.36 17.79
CA GLY A 61 -52.93 -29.92 18.04
C GLY A 61 -51.57 -29.20 18.03
N SER A 62 -50.45 -29.92 17.95
CA SER A 62 -49.12 -29.30 17.84
C SER A 62 -48.96 -28.53 16.53
N THR A 63 -48.32 -27.36 16.60
CA THR A 63 -47.85 -26.66 15.40
C THR A 63 -46.55 -27.29 14.93
N VAL A 64 -46.50 -27.65 13.65
CA VAL A 64 -45.33 -28.26 13.02
C VAL A 64 -44.79 -27.36 11.91
N SER A 65 -43.52 -27.54 11.58
CA SER A 65 -42.87 -26.84 10.46
C SER A 65 -42.22 -27.82 9.50
N ALA A 66 -42.28 -27.52 8.20
CA ALA A 66 -41.48 -28.15 7.17
C ALA A 66 -40.77 -27.09 6.33
N LYS A 67 -39.66 -27.50 5.70
CA LYS A 67 -38.82 -26.61 4.89
C LYS A 67 -38.68 -27.12 3.47
N HIS A 68 -38.57 -26.21 2.50
CA HIS A 68 -38.37 -26.54 1.10
C HIS A 68 -37.57 -25.47 0.36
N THR A 69 -36.95 -25.88 -0.74
CA THR A 69 -36.17 -25.01 -1.63
C THR A 69 -36.63 -25.24 -3.06
N TRP A 70 -36.93 -24.17 -3.79
CA TRP A 70 -37.28 -24.24 -5.22
C TRP A 70 -36.06 -23.92 -6.08
N SER A 71 -35.82 -24.72 -7.12
CA SER A 71 -34.70 -24.54 -8.07
C SER A 71 -35.10 -23.83 -9.37
N LYS A 72 -36.37 -23.45 -9.51
CA LYS A 72 -36.90 -22.73 -10.67
C LYS A 72 -37.78 -21.59 -10.18
N SER A 73 -37.76 -20.48 -10.92
CA SER A 73 -38.70 -19.40 -10.71
C SER A 73 -40.10 -19.80 -11.15
N GLY A 74 -41.11 -19.28 -10.47
CA GLY A 74 -42.52 -19.58 -10.72
C GLY A 74 -43.40 -19.41 -9.49
N THR A 75 -44.71 -19.54 -9.69
CA THR A 75 -45.69 -19.53 -8.61
C THR A 75 -46.05 -20.96 -8.20
N TYR A 76 -45.95 -21.26 -6.91
CA TYR A 76 -46.16 -22.58 -6.35
C TYR A 76 -47.33 -22.60 -5.36
N ASN A 77 -48.18 -23.62 -5.48
CA ASN A 77 -49.34 -23.85 -4.62
C ASN A 77 -49.02 -24.94 -3.58
N ILE A 78 -48.89 -24.55 -2.32
CA ILE A 78 -48.53 -25.41 -1.20
C ILE A 78 -49.79 -25.87 -0.49
N LYS A 79 -49.86 -27.16 -0.17
CA LYS A 79 -50.95 -27.76 0.61
C LYS A 79 -50.44 -28.88 1.51
N VAL A 80 -51.16 -29.17 2.58
CA VAL A 80 -50.77 -30.18 3.57
C VAL A 80 -51.93 -31.13 3.86
N ARG A 81 -51.61 -32.40 4.07
CA ARG A 81 -52.53 -33.38 4.66
C ARG A 81 -51.89 -34.02 5.90
N ALA A 82 -52.72 -34.49 6.81
CA ALA A 82 -52.37 -35.18 8.04
C ALA A 82 -52.74 -36.68 8.00
N ASN A 83 -51.91 -37.51 8.63
CA ASN A 83 -52.07 -38.95 8.84
C ASN A 83 -51.92 -39.29 10.32
N ASP A 84 -52.79 -40.13 10.89
CA ASP A 84 -52.67 -40.60 12.27
C ASP A 84 -51.78 -41.85 12.39
N THR A 85 -51.50 -42.28 13.64
CA THR A 85 -50.70 -43.49 13.94
C THR A 85 -51.39 -44.80 13.56
N ASP A 86 -52.70 -44.77 13.34
CA ASP A 86 -53.54 -45.93 13.04
C ASP A 86 -53.79 -46.06 11.53
N GLY A 87 -53.21 -45.16 10.74
CA GLY A 87 -53.12 -45.18 9.28
C GLY A 87 -54.20 -44.39 8.54
N ALA A 88 -55.13 -43.71 9.22
CA ALA A 88 -56.13 -42.91 8.52
C ALA A 88 -55.60 -41.52 8.12
N SER A 89 -56.16 -40.96 7.05
CA SER A 89 -55.70 -39.72 6.42
C SER A 89 -56.81 -38.70 6.31
N SER A 90 -56.47 -37.44 6.54
CA SER A 90 -57.33 -36.28 6.29
C SER A 90 -57.37 -35.88 4.81
N GLY A 91 -58.28 -34.95 4.46
CA GLY A 91 -58.22 -34.20 3.21
C GLY A 91 -57.06 -33.21 3.15
N TRP A 92 -56.77 -32.68 1.96
CA TRP A 92 -55.79 -31.59 1.79
C TRP A 92 -56.33 -30.26 2.33
N SER A 93 -55.45 -29.46 2.93
CA SER A 93 -55.74 -28.09 3.34
C SER A 93 -55.98 -27.16 2.14
N SER A 94 -56.46 -25.94 2.44
CA SER A 94 -56.51 -24.87 1.44
C SER A 94 -55.10 -24.48 0.96
N LEU A 95 -55.01 -23.92 -0.24
CA LEU A 95 -53.73 -23.57 -0.85
C LEU A 95 -53.10 -22.34 -0.18
N ALA A 96 -51.80 -22.42 0.09
CA ALA A 96 -50.93 -21.27 0.28
C ALA A 96 -50.10 -21.05 -0.97
N THR A 97 -49.84 -19.80 -1.36
CA THR A 97 -49.10 -19.48 -2.60
C THR A 97 -47.78 -18.82 -2.28
N ILE A 98 -46.72 -19.22 -2.97
CA ILE A 98 -45.44 -18.53 -2.97
C ILE A 98 -44.98 -18.25 -4.41
N ASN A 99 -44.54 -17.02 -4.68
CA ASN A 99 -43.91 -16.63 -5.95
C ASN A 99 -42.39 -16.61 -5.80
N ILE A 100 -41.70 -17.48 -6.53
CA ILE A 100 -40.24 -17.61 -6.52
C ILE A 100 -39.67 -16.91 -7.76
N GLU A 101 -38.75 -15.98 -7.57
CA GLU A 101 -37.99 -15.33 -8.63
C GLU A 101 -36.58 -15.93 -8.78
N ASN A 102 -35.88 -15.62 -9.88
CA ASN A 102 -34.46 -15.96 -10.04
C ASN A 102 -33.64 -15.28 -8.95
N ALA A 103 -32.75 -16.01 -8.29
CA ALA A 103 -31.83 -15.43 -7.34
C ALA A 103 -30.83 -14.55 -8.11
N PRO A 104 -30.50 -13.34 -7.62
CA PRO A 104 -29.41 -12.59 -8.19
C PRO A 104 -28.07 -13.31 -7.94
N PRO A 105 -27.05 -13.05 -8.76
CA PRO A 105 -25.71 -13.57 -8.50
C PRO A 105 -25.19 -13.16 -7.13
N ASN A 106 -24.26 -13.95 -6.59
CA ASN A 106 -23.56 -13.59 -5.36
C ASN A 106 -22.76 -12.30 -5.58
N THR A 107 -22.68 -11.47 -4.53
CA THR A 107 -21.79 -10.30 -4.54
C THR A 107 -20.35 -10.78 -4.72
N PRO A 108 -19.64 -10.33 -5.77
CA PRO A 108 -18.26 -10.76 -5.99
C PRO A 108 -17.34 -10.19 -4.91
N ALA A 109 -16.22 -10.88 -4.68
CA ALA A 109 -15.16 -10.38 -3.81
C ALA A 109 -14.54 -9.09 -4.38
N ARG A 110 -13.74 -8.39 -3.56
CA ARG A 110 -12.94 -7.26 -4.02
C ARG A 110 -12.04 -7.69 -5.20
N PRO A 111 -12.04 -6.98 -6.35
CA PRO A 111 -11.22 -7.35 -7.51
C PRO A 111 -9.73 -7.27 -7.16
N SER A 112 -8.95 -8.24 -7.61
CA SER A 112 -7.50 -8.30 -7.40
C SER A 112 -6.77 -7.65 -8.58
N GLY A 113 -5.85 -6.72 -8.29
CA GLY A 113 -5.06 -5.98 -9.28
C GLY A 113 -4.07 -5.01 -8.62
N THR A 114 -3.51 -4.08 -9.39
CA THR A 114 -2.59 -3.06 -8.88
C THR A 114 -3.31 -2.08 -7.94
N THR A 115 -2.58 -1.46 -7.02
CA THR A 115 -3.11 -0.42 -6.12
C THR A 115 -2.45 0.95 -6.35
N SER A 116 -1.45 0.99 -7.21
CA SER A 116 -0.81 2.22 -7.66
C SER A 116 -0.19 2.02 -9.04
N CYS A 117 -0.20 3.07 -9.87
CA CYS A 117 0.41 3.04 -11.19
C CYS A 117 0.73 4.44 -11.73
N ALA A 118 1.52 4.49 -12.80
CA ALA A 118 1.71 5.69 -13.60
C ALA A 118 0.57 5.86 -14.60
N PRO A 119 0.20 7.10 -14.98
CA PRO A 119 -0.83 7.33 -16.00
C PRO A 119 -0.42 6.71 -17.35
N ASN A 120 -1.42 6.34 -18.14
CA ASN A 120 -1.28 5.69 -19.45
C ASN A 120 -0.64 4.28 -19.40
N SER A 121 -0.58 3.65 -18.23
CA SER A 121 -0.21 2.24 -18.08
C SER A 121 -1.45 1.35 -18.04
N THR A 122 -1.43 0.23 -18.76
CA THR A 122 -2.52 -0.77 -18.76
C THR A 122 -2.30 -1.81 -17.67
N HIS A 123 -3.31 -2.05 -16.85
CA HIS A 123 -3.29 -3.05 -15.78
C HIS A 123 -4.50 -3.98 -15.83
N GLU A 124 -4.26 -5.27 -15.60
CA GLU A 124 -5.29 -6.31 -15.53
C GLU A 124 -5.80 -6.48 -14.10
N TYR A 125 -7.11 -6.63 -13.95
CA TYR A 125 -7.82 -6.94 -12.72
C TYR A 125 -8.60 -8.24 -12.89
N SER A 126 -8.81 -8.94 -11.79
CA SER A 126 -9.49 -10.23 -11.79
C SER A 126 -10.44 -10.41 -10.61
N VAL A 127 -11.50 -11.19 -10.82
CA VAL A 127 -12.49 -11.50 -9.78
C VAL A 127 -13.15 -12.84 -10.05
N TYR A 128 -13.48 -13.58 -9.00
CA TYR A 128 -14.37 -14.74 -9.10
C TYR A 128 -15.81 -14.28 -8.96
N ALA A 129 -16.69 -14.82 -9.81
CA ALA A 129 -18.12 -14.56 -9.76
C ALA A 129 -18.90 -15.89 -9.75
N SER A 130 -19.98 -15.93 -8.98
CA SER A 130 -20.84 -17.11 -8.89
C SER A 130 -22.30 -16.72 -8.78
N ASP A 131 -23.14 -17.61 -9.26
CA ASP A 131 -24.58 -17.53 -9.19
C ASP A 131 -25.15 -18.70 -8.36
N PRO A 132 -26.09 -18.46 -7.43
CA PRO A 132 -26.70 -19.52 -6.60
C PRO A 132 -27.42 -20.61 -7.39
N ASP A 133 -27.95 -20.28 -8.56
CA ASP A 133 -28.66 -21.21 -9.46
C ASP A 133 -27.70 -21.92 -10.43
N GLY A 134 -26.40 -21.60 -10.37
CA GLY A 134 -25.37 -22.17 -11.23
C GLY A 134 -25.42 -21.66 -12.66
N GLU A 135 -26.13 -20.55 -12.90
CA GLU A 135 -26.28 -19.95 -14.22
C GLU A 135 -24.94 -19.40 -14.76
N ASN A 136 -24.87 -19.21 -16.07
CA ASN A 136 -23.73 -18.50 -16.64
C ASN A 136 -23.86 -17.00 -16.31
N VAL A 137 -22.73 -16.37 -15.99
CA VAL A 137 -22.66 -14.97 -15.57
C VAL A 137 -21.66 -14.19 -16.39
N HIS A 138 -21.82 -12.87 -16.41
CA HIS A 138 -20.80 -11.93 -16.89
C HIS A 138 -20.61 -10.80 -15.86
N CYS A 139 -19.46 -10.13 -15.93
CA CYS A 139 -19.08 -9.08 -15.00
C CYS A 139 -19.07 -7.72 -15.69
N ILE A 140 -19.44 -6.68 -14.95
CA ILE A 140 -19.21 -5.28 -15.31
C ILE A 140 -18.18 -4.72 -14.34
N PHE A 141 -17.01 -4.38 -14.86
CA PHE A 141 -15.99 -3.62 -14.16
C PHE A 141 -16.31 -2.13 -14.32
N ASP A 142 -16.36 -1.40 -13.20
CA ASP A 142 -16.36 0.06 -13.16
C ASP A 142 -15.00 0.50 -12.64
N TRP A 143 -14.29 1.30 -13.44
CA TRP A 143 -12.91 1.70 -13.20
C TRP A 143 -12.77 2.94 -12.32
N GLY A 144 -13.88 3.55 -11.92
CA GLY A 144 -13.93 4.72 -11.05
C GLY A 144 -13.64 6.06 -11.74
N ASP A 145 -13.34 6.06 -13.05
CA ASP A 145 -13.10 7.23 -13.88
C ASP A 145 -14.27 7.55 -14.84
N GLY A 146 -15.36 6.79 -14.73
CA GLY A 146 -16.54 6.86 -15.60
C GLY A 146 -16.53 5.84 -16.74
N ALA A 147 -15.43 5.12 -16.97
CA ALA A 147 -15.39 4.01 -17.91
C ALA A 147 -15.85 2.69 -17.26
N THR A 148 -16.43 1.82 -18.08
CA THR A 148 -16.79 0.45 -17.68
C THR A 148 -16.37 -0.56 -18.73
N THR A 149 -16.10 -1.79 -18.29
CA THR A 149 -15.81 -2.93 -19.18
C THR A 149 -16.74 -4.09 -18.84
N VAL A 150 -17.38 -4.63 -19.87
CA VAL A 150 -18.22 -5.83 -19.77
C VAL A 150 -17.43 -7.04 -20.23
N THR A 151 -17.37 -8.10 -19.43
CA THR A 151 -16.70 -9.35 -19.80
C THR A 151 -17.60 -10.22 -20.67
N SER A 152 -17.01 -11.23 -21.33
CA SER A 152 -17.78 -12.34 -21.88
C SER A 152 -18.52 -13.11 -20.78
N THR A 153 -19.61 -13.77 -21.17
CA THR A 153 -20.35 -14.70 -20.31
C THR A 153 -19.58 -16.01 -20.12
N LEU A 154 -19.39 -16.43 -18.89
CA LEU A 154 -18.74 -17.68 -18.50
C LEU A 154 -19.58 -18.41 -17.44
N SER A 155 -19.24 -19.67 -17.16
CA SER A 155 -19.93 -20.44 -16.11
C SER A 155 -19.74 -19.88 -14.71
N SER A 156 -20.77 -20.01 -13.86
CA SER A 156 -20.69 -19.70 -12.42
C SER A 156 -19.45 -20.34 -11.79
N GLY A 157 -18.72 -19.56 -10.99
CA GLY A 157 -17.45 -19.95 -10.35
C GLY A 157 -16.19 -19.64 -11.16
N SER A 158 -16.31 -19.12 -12.38
CA SER A 158 -15.16 -18.76 -13.23
C SER A 158 -14.37 -17.55 -12.71
N LEU A 159 -13.09 -17.49 -13.08
CA LEU A 159 -12.26 -16.29 -12.91
C LEU A 159 -12.48 -15.35 -14.11
N PHE A 160 -12.92 -14.13 -13.83
CA PHE A 160 -13.10 -13.06 -14.81
C PHE A 160 -11.92 -12.12 -14.77
N LYS A 161 -11.53 -11.61 -15.94
CA LYS A 161 -10.42 -10.68 -16.12
C LYS A 161 -10.81 -9.53 -17.02
N ALA A 162 -10.34 -8.34 -16.70
CA ALA A 162 -10.48 -7.15 -17.54
C ALA A 162 -9.27 -6.24 -17.31
N SER A 163 -8.89 -5.49 -18.33
CA SER A 163 -7.77 -4.54 -18.25
C SER A 163 -8.24 -3.11 -18.50
N HIS A 164 -7.56 -2.15 -17.88
CA HIS A 164 -7.86 -0.73 -18.03
C HIS A 164 -6.61 0.14 -17.98
N THR A 165 -6.75 1.36 -18.48
CA THR A 165 -5.72 2.40 -18.47
C THR A 165 -6.32 3.71 -17.99
N TRP A 166 -5.77 4.24 -16.90
CA TRP A 166 -6.09 5.58 -16.41
C TRP A 166 -5.16 6.61 -17.05
N ASP A 167 -5.73 7.63 -17.69
CA ASP A 167 -5.00 8.73 -18.31
C ASP A 167 -4.87 9.96 -17.37
N ARG A 168 -5.71 10.03 -16.34
CA ARG A 168 -5.76 11.12 -15.36
C ARG A 168 -5.16 10.70 -14.02
N LEU A 169 -4.51 11.66 -13.36
CA LEU A 169 -4.02 11.49 -11.99
C LEU A 169 -5.17 11.45 -11.00
N GLY A 170 -4.94 10.78 -9.87
CA GLY A 170 -5.87 10.77 -8.73
C GLY A 170 -6.08 9.38 -8.15
N THR A 171 -7.16 9.24 -7.40
CA THR A 171 -7.54 8.01 -6.71
C THR A 171 -8.82 7.46 -7.32
N PHE A 172 -8.75 6.23 -7.84
CA PHE A 172 -9.88 5.56 -8.49
C PHE A 172 -10.30 4.32 -7.71
N SER A 173 -11.60 4.00 -7.76
CA SER A 173 -12.18 2.86 -7.04
C SER A 173 -12.69 1.83 -8.04
N VAL A 174 -11.92 0.75 -8.24
CA VAL A 174 -12.31 -0.35 -9.13
C VAL A 174 -13.29 -1.25 -8.40
N LYS A 175 -14.50 -1.40 -8.93
CA LYS A 175 -15.55 -2.26 -8.38
C LYS A 175 -16.17 -3.12 -9.49
N VAL A 176 -16.72 -4.26 -9.12
CA VAL A 176 -17.33 -5.20 -10.07
C VAL A 176 -18.72 -5.59 -9.60
N LYS A 177 -19.67 -5.67 -10.53
CA LYS A 177 -20.96 -6.34 -10.31
C LYS A 177 -21.13 -7.48 -11.30
N VAL A 178 -21.97 -8.46 -10.95
CA VAL A 178 -22.20 -9.68 -11.72
C VAL A 178 -23.64 -9.70 -12.19
N ILE A 179 -23.87 -10.15 -13.41
CA ILE A 179 -25.20 -10.28 -14.00
C ILE A 179 -25.37 -11.71 -14.52
N ASP A 180 -26.47 -12.35 -14.13
CA ASP A 180 -26.84 -13.71 -14.60
C ASP A 180 -27.50 -13.70 -15.99
N SER A 181 -27.89 -14.88 -16.47
CA SER A 181 -28.63 -15.04 -17.72
C SER A 181 -30.08 -14.55 -17.67
N ALA A 182 -30.66 -14.42 -16.48
CA ALA A 182 -32.00 -13.85 -16.27
C ALA A 182 -32.00 -12.31 -16.20
N GLY A 183 -30.82 -11.68 -16.22
CA GLY A 183 -30.62 -10.23 -16.13
C GLY A 183 -30.71 -9.68 -14.70
N LYS A 184 -30.66 -10.52 -13.65
CA LYS A 184 -30.55 -10.02 -12.28
C LYS A 184 -29.11 -9.62 -12.00
N GLU A 185 -28.97 -8.55 -11.24
CA GLU A 185 -27.67 -7.98 -10.89
C GLU A 185 -27.34 -8.25 -9.43
N SER A 186 -26.08 -8.57 -9.14
CA SER A 186 -25.56 -8.52 -7.78
C SER A 186 -25.26 -7.08 -7.34
N PRO A 187 -25.18 -6.84 -6.02
CA PRO A 187 -24.54 -5.64 -5.50
C PRO A 187 -23.09 -5.50 -6.02
N TRP A 188 -22.60 -4.26 -6.07
CA TRP A 188 -21.19 -4.00 -6.36
C TRP A 188 -20.27 -4.62 -5.29
N SER A 189 -19.11 -5.11 -5.71
CA SER A 189 -18.03 -5.55 -4.83
C SER A 189 -17.57 -4.42 -3.90
N GLN A 190 -16.86 -4.79 -2.83
CA GLN A 190 -15.95 -3.83 -2.20
C GLN A 190 -14.91 -3.32 -3.22
N PRO A 191 -14.55 -2.03 -3.20
CA PRO A 191 -13.66 -1.47 -4.20
C PRO A 191 -12.19 -1.79 -3.94
N THR A 192 -11.40 -1.90 -5.00
CA THR A 192 -9.93 -1.79 -4.96
C THR A 192 -9.53 -0.37 -5.34
N THR A 193 -8.85 0.31 -4.40
CA THR A 193 -8.36 1.67 -4.62
C THR A 193 -7.06 1.66 -5.40
N VAL A 194 -6.98 2.51 -6.42
CA VAL A 194 -5.81 2.69 -7.29
C VAL A 194 -5.36 4.14 -7.23
N GLU A 195 -4.11 4.37 -6.81
CA GLU A 195 -3.46 5.68 -6.90
C GLU A 195 -2.71 5.84 -8.23
N VAL A 196 -3.14 6.78 -9.05
CA VAL A 196 -2.49 7.12 -10.32
C VAL A 196 -1.67 8.38 -10.11
N LYS A 197 -0.34 8.23 -10.04
CA LYS A 197 0.61 9.32 -9.80
C LYS A 197 1.76 9.26 -10.81
N LEU A 198 2.36 10.40 -11.08
CA LEU A 198 3.60 10.48 -11.86
C LEU A 198 4.76 9.87 -11.06
N THR A 199 5.70 9.22 -11.74
CA THR A 199 6.95 8.82 -11.10
C THR A 199 7.83 10.05 -10.88
N SER A 200 8.57 10.05 -9.78
CA SER A 200 9.59 11.07 -9.52
C SER A 200 10.98 10.45 -9.42
N SER A 201 11.99 11.28 -9.63
CA SER A 201 13.40 10.92 -9.45
C SER A 201 14.14 12.09 -8.80
N MET A 202 15.26 11.79 -8.14
CA MET A 202 16.08 12.79 -7.48
C MET A 202 17.54 12.68 -7.87
N THR A 203 18.25 13.80 -7.79
CA THR A 203 19.71 13.86 -7.87
C THR A 203 20.29 14.41 -6.57
N ILE A 204 21.53 14.04 -6.26
CA ILE A 204 22.29 14.63 -5.17
C ILE A 204 23.77 14.71 -5.55
N ALA A 205 24.43 15.80 -5.15
CA ALA A 205 25.85 16.04 -5.34
C ALA A 205 26.40 16.91 -4.20
N THR A 206 27.69 16.76 -3.91
CA THR A 206 28.45 17.67 -3.06
C THR A 206 29.29 18.61 -3.93
N SER A 207 29.59 19.82 -3.45
CA SER A 207 30.47 20.74 -4.17
C SER A 207 31.93 20.26 -4.24
N LEU A 208 32.33 19.41 -3.29
CA LEU A 208 33.66 18.81 -3.18
C LEU A 208 33.55 17.35 -2.73
N SER A 209 34.54 16.54 -3.06
CA SER A 209 34.66 15.16 -2.57
C SER A 209 35.38 15.05 -1.21
N ALA A 210 36.02 16.14 -0.76
CA ALA A 210 36.68 16.24 0.54
C ALA A 210 36.59 17.65 1.11
N VAL A 211 36.52 17.78 2.44
CA VAL A 211 36.48 19.07 3.17
C VAL A 211 37.18 18.94 4.51
N ALA A 212 37.86 20.00 4.99
CA ALA A 212 38.45 19.98 6.33
C ALA A 212 37.37 20.05 7.42
N ARG A 213 37.61 19.43 8.57
CA ARG A 213 36.71 19.44 9.73
C ARG A 213 36.30 20.88 10.08
N GLY A 214 34.99 21.13 10.15
CA GLY A 214 34.40 22.43 10.49
C GLY A 214 34.26 23.41 9.32
N GLU A 215 34.85 23.13 8.16
CA GLU A 215 34.65 23.94 6.96
C GLU A 215 33.31 23.58 6.29
N LYS A 216 32.74 24.55 5.55
CA LYS A 216 31.43 24.40 4.91
C LYS A 216 31.52 23.58 3.62
N LEU A 217 30.61 22.62 3.46
CA LEU A 217 30.40 21.85 2.24
C LEU A 217 28.97 22.06 1.74
N ALA A 218 28.82 22.46 0.48
CA ALA A 218 27.51 22.59 -0.13
C ALA A 218 27.03 21.23 -0.66
N VAL A 219 25.76 20.92 -0.42
CA VAL A 219 25.06 19.76 -0.94
C VAL A 219 23.90 20.26 -1.79
N ASN A 220 23.83 19.84 -3.05
CA ASN A 220 22.81 20.28 -3.98
C ASN A 220 22.13 19.07 -4.61
N GLY A 221 20.87 19.23 -4.99
CA GLY A 221 20.13 18.21 -5.70
C GLY A 221 18.91 18.76 -6.40
N SER A 222 18.20 17.89 -7.10
CA SER A 222 16.97 18.25 -7.79
C SER A 222 15.93 17.13 -7.72
N ILE A 223 14.65 17.47 -7.82
CA ILE A 223 13.55 16.54 -8.06
C ILE A 223 13.09 16.69 -9.51
N LYS A 224 12.80 15.57 -10.18
CA LYS A 224 12.14 15.54 -11.49
C LYS A 224 10.87 14.69 -11.44
N PRO A 225 9.73 15.16 -11.99
CA PRO A 225 9.50 16.48 -12.58
C PRO A 225 9.74 17.65 -11.59
N PRO A 226 10.10 18.86 -12.06
CA PRO A 226 10.46 19.96 -11.18
C PRO A 226 9.24 20.51 -10.44
N HIS A 227 9.33 20.59 -9.11
CA HIS A 227 8.32 21.22 -8.26
C HIS A 227 8.88 21.50 -6.86
N ALA A 228 8.20 22.39 -6.13
CA ALA A 228 8.52 22.71 -4.74
C ALA A 228 8.04 21.60 -3.79
N ALA A 229 8.92 21.12 -2.94
CA ALA A 229 8.68 20.02 -2.01
C ALA A 229 9.60 20.12 -0.78
N THR A 230 9.23 19.44 0.30
CA THR A 230 10.11 19.23 1.44
C THR A 230 10.95 17.97 1.21
N VAL A 231 12.25 18.15 1.02
CA VAL A 231 13.23 17.07 0.85
C VAL A 231 13.90 16.76 2.17
N THR A 232 14.04 15.47 2.49
CA THR A 232 14.81 14.99 3.63
C THR A 232 16.21 14.60 3.18
N LEU A 233 17.22 15.26 3.72
CA LEU A 233 18.63 14.87 3.60
C LEU A 233 19.01 14.03 4.81
N THR A 234 19.63 12.88 4.56
CA THR A 234 20.20 12.04 5.63
C THR A 234 21.70 11.95 5.45
N TYR A 235 22.44 12.56 6.38
CA TYR A 235 23.88 12.48 6.48
C TYR A 235 24.27 11.31 7.38
N GLY A 236 24.99 10.33 6.87
CA GLY A 236 25.60 9.26 7.68
C GLY A 236 27.00 9.67 8.12
N LYS A 237 27.23 9.65 9.43
CA LYS A 237 28.53 9.94 10.05
C LYS A 237 29.45 8.71 10.02
N PRO A 238 30.78 8.90 10.21
CA PRO A 238 31.73 7.79 10.31
C PRO A 238 31.45 6.82 11.47
N ASP A 239 30.83 7.29 12.55
CA ASP A 239 30.46 6.47 13.73
C ASP A 239 29.15 5.69 13.54
N GLY A 240 28.52 5.77 12.36
CA GLY A 240 27.24 5.15 12.05
C GLY A 240 26.00 5.95 12.49
N SER A 241 26.16 7.02 13.27
CA SER A 241 25.05 7.92 13.61
C SER A 241 24.62 8.76 12.39
N GLN A 242 23.43 9.35 12.45
CA GLN A 242 22.88 10.13 11.35
C GLN A 242 22.50 11.55 11.77
N ILE A 243 22.60 12.49 10.84
CA ILE A 243 21.96 13.80 10.91
C ILE A 243 20.87 13.82 9.85
N ILE A 244 19.66 14.22 10.23
CA ILE A 244 18.53 14.35 9.32
C ILE A 244 18.17 15.83 9.23
N VAL A 245 18.15 16.36 8.01
CA VAL A 245 17.83 17.77 7.72
C VAL A 245 16.69 17.80 6.73
N GLN A 246 15.76 18.74 6.91
CA GLN A 246 14.73 19.02 5.92
C GLN A 246 15.04 20.33 5.20
N VAL A 247 15.07 20.27 3.88
CA VAL A 247 15.24 21.43 3.00
C VAL A 247 14.06 21.55 2.06
N LYS A 248 13.85 22.74 1.49
CA LYS A 248 12.81 22.95 0.48
C LYS A 248 13.43 22.99 -0.91
N SER A 249 12.82 22.29 -1.86
CA SER A 249 13.09 22.54 -3.28
C SER A 249 12.32 23.77 -3.77
N ASP A 250 12.90 24.47 -4.75
CA ASP A 250 12.23 25.55 -5.46
C ASP A 250 11.26 25.01 -6.54
N GLN A 251 10.61 25.91 -7.28
CA GLN A 251 9.69 25.55 -8.37
C GLN A 251 10.39 24.83 -9.54
N ASN A 252 11.72 24.96 -9.66
CA ASN A 252 12.53 24.23 -10.63
C ASN A 252 12.98 22.87 -10.09
N GLY A 253 12.51 22.48 -8.91
CA GLY A 253 12.86 21.22 -8.25
C GLY A 253 14.23 21.23 -7.58
N ASN A 254 14.98 22.34 -7.59
CA ASN A 254 16.32 22.39 -7.02
C ASN A 254 16.27 22.61 -5.52
N PHE A 255 17.08 21.86 -4.77
CA PHE A 255 17.27 22.05 -3.33
C PHE A 255 18.75 22.10 -3.00
N ASN A 256 19.08 22.78 -1.91
CA ASN A 256 20.44 22.87 -1.41
C ASN A 256 20.48 22.85 0.12
N ASP A 257 21.61 22.42 0.66
CA ASP A 257 21.98 22.51 2.06
C ASP A 257 23.47 22.87 2.17
N VAL A 258 23.89 23.34 3.35
CA VAL A 258 25.29 23.59 3.67
C VAL A 258 25.59 22.99 5.03
N ILE A 259 26.49 22.01 5.07
CA ILE A 259 26.92 21.33 6.30
C ILE A 259 28.35 21.71 6.66
N ALA A 260 28.64 21.82 7.96
CA ALA A 260 30.00 21.95 8.50
C ALA A 260 30.30 20.72 9.38
N PRO A 261 30.83 19.62 8.82
CA PRO A 261 30.96 18.36 9.54
C PRO A 261 32.05 18.43 10.61
N SER A 262 31.75 17.91 11.79
CA SER A 262 32.61 18.01 12.98
C SER A 262 33.44 16.76 13.28
N ALA A 263 33.22 15.66 12.56
CA ALA A 263 33.94 14.40 12.75
C ALA A 263 34.75 14.05 11.50
N VAL A 264 36.02 13.69 11.69
CA VAL A 264 36.92 13.23 10.62
C VAL A 264 36.51 11.83 10.15
N GLY A 265 36.64 11.56 8.86
CA GLY A 265 36.37 10.25 8.25
C GLY A 265 35.41 10.33 7.07
N THR A 266 34.91 9.18 6.63
CA THR A 266 34.00 9.09 5.48
C THR A 266 32.56 9.36 5.92
N TRP A 267 31.97 10.40 5.34
CA TRP A 267 30.56 10.71 5.48
C TRP A 267 29.79 10.23 4.25
N SER A 268 28.48 10.02 4.43
CA SER A 268 27.56 9.78 3.32
C SER A 268 26.40 10.77 3.37
N VAL A 269 25.79 11.06 2.23
CA VAL A 269 24.53 11.82 2.15
C VAL A 269 23.62 11.22 1.10
N ARG A 270 22.33 11.12 1.41
CA ARG A 270 21.26 10.78 0.47
C ARG A 270 20.09 11.76 0.63
N ALA A 271 19.35 11.96 -0.45
CA ALA A 271 18.09 12.70 -0.43
C ALA A 271 16.90 11.75 -0.57
N SER A 272 15.80 12.07 0.11
CA SER A 272 14.52 11.42 -0.08
C SER A 272 13.36 12.41 -0.04
N TRP A 273 12.31 12.07 -0.78
CA TRP A 273 11.04 12.77 -0.79
C TRP A 273 9.90 11.75 -0.75
N SER A 274 8.90 12.00 0.08
CA SER A 274 7.77 11.07 0.30
C SER A 274 6.79 11.00 -0.88
N GLY A 275 6.86 11.95 -1.80
CA GLY A 275 5.82 12.15 -2.82
C GLY A 275 4.74 13.13 -2.35
N ASP A 276 3.77 13.34 -3.22
CA ASP A 276 2.60 14.17 -2.99
C ASP A 276 1.33 13.53 -3.59
N ASP A 277 0.27 14.31 -3.76
CA ASP A 277 -0.99 13.85 -4.35
C ASP A 277 -0.84 13.43 -5.81
N ASN A 278 0.15 13.96 -6.53
CA ASN A 278 0.34 13.80 -7.97
C ASN A 278 1.57 12.98 -8.34
N HIS A 279 2.51 12.77 -7.43
CA HIS A 279 3.78 12.08 -7.68
C HIS A 279 4.09 11.06 -6.59
N PHE A 280 4.62 9.90 -7.00
CA PHE A 280 5.24 8.96 -6.07
C PHE A 280 6.51 9.55 -5.47
N GLY A 281 6.80 9.18 -4.23
CA GLY A 281 8.08 9.51 -3.61
C GLY A 281 9.28 8.89 -4.31
N SER A 282 10.45 9.46 -4.07
CA SER A 282 11.71 8.97 -4.60
C SER A 282 12.86 9.25 -3.66
N SER A 283 13.97 8.57 -3.88
CA SER A 283 15.19 8.72 -3.09
C SER A 283 16.43 8.45 -3.93
N THR A 284 17.54 9.06 -3.57
CA THR A 284 18.84 8.78 -4.18
C THR A 284 19.55 7.64 -3.46
N SER A 285 20.43 6.93 -4.16
CA SER A 285 21.52 6.20 -3.50
C SER A 285 22.41 7.19 -2.72
N PRO A 286 23.04 6.76 -1.61
CA PRO A 286 23.96 7.63 -0.88
C PRO A 286 25.22 7.89 -1.71
N ILE A 287 25.68 9.13 -1.71
CA ILE A 287 27.03 9.52 -2.15
C ILE A 287 27.92 9.74 -0.93
N THR A 288 29.24 9.66 -1.10
CA THR A 288 30.21 9.84 -0.02
C THR A 288 31.13 11.04 -0.24
N PHE A 289 31.58 11.63 0.86
CA PHE A 289 32.65 12.63 0.88
C PHE A 289 33.53 12.42 2.12
N VAL A 290 34.79 12.83 2.04
CA VAL A 290 35.76 12.68 3.13
C VAL A 290 35.82 13.97 3.94
N VAL A 291 35.89 13.84 5.26
CA VAL A 291 36.19 14.94 6.16
C VAL A 291 37.59 14.76 6.70
N ASP A 292 38.49 15.63 6.26
CA ASP A 292 39.89 15.65 6.69
C ASP A 292 40.02 16.35 8.07
N PRO A 293 41.17 16.22 8.75
CA PRO A 293 41.47 17.02 9.96
C PRO A 293 41.30 18.53 9.74
N ALA A 294 41.27 19.31 10.82
CA ALA A 294 41.04 20.75 10.72
C ALA A 294 42.21 21.46 10.01
N LEU A 295 41.93 22.59 9.35
CA LEU A 295 42.98 23.47 8.85
C LEU A 295 43.52 24.36 9.96
N CYS A 296 44.83 24.30 10.20
CA CYS A 296 45.56 25.20 11.08
C CYS A 296 46.31 26.25 10.24
N SER A 297 46.38 27.48 10.75
CA SER A 297 47.19 28.54 10.14
C SER A 297 48.53 28.65 10.86
N VAL A 298 49.62 28.50 10.12
CA VAL A 298 50.97 28.79 10.63
C VAL A 298 51.52 29.99 9.89
N THR A 299 51.92 31.02 10.64
CA THR A 299 52.56 32.22 10.10
C THR A 299 54.03 32.19 10.42
N PHE A 300 54.86 32.33 9.40
CA PHE A 300 56.28 32.57 9.54
C PHE A 300 56.55 34.06 9.37
N GLU A 301 57.28 34.63 10.31
CA GLU A 301 57.70 36.02 10.30
C GLU A 301 59.21 36.10 10.50
N SER A 302 59.80 37.22 10.07
CA SER A 302 61.20 37.51 10.31
C SER A 302 61.33 38.93 10.85
N ASN A 303 62.31 39.14 11.72
CA ASN A 303 62.72 40.48 12.16
C ASN A 303 63.51 41.23 11.08
N ALA A 304 63.87 40.56 9.97
CA ALA A 304 64.55 41.13 8.82
C ALA A 304 63.60 41.16 7.60
N THR A 305 63.68 42.23 6.81
CA THR A 305 62.85 42.41 5.61
C THR A 305 63.47 41.74 4.39
N GLY A 306 62.64 41.20 3.49
CA GLY A 306 63.12 40.60 2.24
C GLY A 306 63.72 39.20 2.41
N ILE A 307 63.48 38.55 3.54
CA ILE A 307 63.88 37.16 3.79
C ILE A 307 62.90 36.22 3.10
N SER A 308 63.43 35.15 2.50
CA SER A 308 62.64 34.02 2.03
C SER A 308 63.04 32.74 2.76
N MET A 309 62.15 31.76 2.75
CA MET A 309 62.40 30.43 3.30
C MET A 309 61.85 29.37 2.35
N LEU A 310 62.44 28.18 2.39
CA LEU A 310 61.89 27.02 1.70
C LEU A 310 60.88 26.33 2.61
N VAL A 311 59.68 26.12 2.10
CA VAL A 311 58.60 25.39 2.75
C VAL A 311 58.24 24.22 1.85
N ASP A 312 58.50 23.00 2.32
CA ASP A 312 58.45 21.77 1.53
C ASP A 312 59.21 21.86 0.19
N GLY A 313 60.34 22.59 0.21
CA GLY A 313 61.18 22.82 -0.96
C GLY A 313 60.77 24.00 -1.84
N LEU A 314 59.67 24.70 -1.53
CA LEU A 314 59.21 25.88 -2.29
C LEU A 314 59.59 27.19 -1.60
N ASN A 315 60.16 28.12 -2.36
CA ASN A 315 60.59 29.42 -1.83
C ASN A 315 59.40 30.34 -1.54
N SER A 316 59.37 30.91 -0.34
CA SER A 316 58.29 31.76 0.18
C SER A 316 58.85 33.01 0.86
N SER A 317 58.41 34.20 0.47
CA SER A 317 58.83 35.48 1.06
C SER A 317 58.10 35.80 2.37
N LEU A 318 58.80 36.34 3.36
CA LEU A 318 58.23 36.60 4.69
C LEU A 318 57.75 38.05 4.89
N PRO A 319 56.66 38.28 5.67
CA PRO A 319 55.87 37.28 6.40
C PRO A 319 54.95 36.47 5.47
N GLN A 320 54.77 35.18 5.76
CA GLN A 320 53.91 34.28 5.00
C GLN A 320 53.08 33.38 5.93
N SER A 321 51.78 33.26 5.63
CA SER A 321 50.89 32.31 6.29
C SER A 321 50.59 31.11 5.39
N PHE A 322 50.52 29.93 5.99
CA PHE A 322 50.14 28.68 5.34
C PHE A 322 48.94 28.07 6.07
N ARG A 323 47.98 27.52 5.30
CA ARG A 323 46.88 26.72 5.84
C ARG A 323 47.17 25.24 5.58
N TRP A 324 47.40 24.49 6.65
CA TRP A 324 47.77 23.08 6.59
C TRP A 324 46.81 22.23 7.41
N LEU A 325 46.67 20.95 7.08
CA LEU A 325 45.82 20.03 7.82
C LEU A 325 46.52 19.64 9.13
N GLU A 326 45.77 19.62 10.23
CA GLU A 326 46.23 19.13 11.53
C GLU A 326 46.80 17.70 11.38
N GLY A 327 47.98 17.47 11.95
CA GLY A 327 48.72 16.20 11.89
C GLY A 327 49.61 16.04 10.66
N THR A 328 49.59 16.93 9.67
CA THR A 328 50.55 16.88 8.56
C THR A 328 51.91 17.41 8.99
N ALA A 329 52.97 16.82 8.45
CA ALA A 329 54.33 17.24 8.72
C ALA A 329 54.89 18.02 7.54
N HIS A 330 55.42 19.20 7.82
CA HIS A 330 56.02 20.11 6.84
C HIS A 330 57.48 20.35 7.18
N THR A 331 58.32 20.50 6.16
CA THR A 331 59.74 20.83 6.33
C THR A 331 59.96 22.28 5.97
N VAL A 332 60.57 23.05 6.87
CA VAL A 332 60.93 24.44 6.62
C VAL A 332 62.43 24.65 6.76
N ILE A 333 63.02 25.39 5.82
CA ILE A 333 64.46 25.64 5.76
C ILE A 333 64.72 27.12 5.51
N VAL A 334 65.53 27.75 6.38
CA VAL A 334 66.07 29.09 6.14
C VAL A 334 67.47 28.96 5.53
N GLU A 335 67.73 29.64 4.42
CA GLU A 335 69.04 29.61 3.76
C GLU A 335 70.13 30.31 4.60
N GLU A 336 71.41 29.97 4.37
CA GLU A 336 72.55 30.42 5.20
C GLU A 336 72.74 31.94 5.24
N SER A 337 72.41 32.58 4.12
CA SER A 337 72.78 33.95 3.86
C SER A 337 71.85 34.56 2.84
N HIS A 338 70.98 35.46 3.29
CA HIS A 338 70.27 36.36 2.39
C HIS A 338 71.10 37.63 2.21
N TYR A 339 71.56 37.84 0.98
CA TYR A 339 72.27 39.04 0.56
C TYR A 339 71.27 40.06 0.05
N PHE A 340 71.39 41.32 0.50
CA PHE A 340 70.64 42.43 -0.07
C PHE A 340 71.51 43.24 -1.03
N SER A 341 70.87 43.93 -1.98
CA SER A 341 71.52 44.67 -3.07
C SER A 341 72.51 45.75 -2.62
N THR A 342 72.46 46.18 -1.36
CA THR A 342 73.36 47.18 -0.75
C THR A 342 74.55 46.59 0.02
N GLY A 343 74.82 45.28 -0.08
CA GLY A 343 76.13 44.70 0.30
C GLY A 343 76.26 44.13 1.72
N GLY A 344 75.17 43.82 2.41
CA GLY A 344 75.18 43.10 3.69
C GLY A 344 74.42 41.77 3.65
N ARG A 345 74.54 41.00 4.75
CA ARG A 345 74.05 39.62 4.84
C ARG A 345 73.31 39.39 6.14
N TYR A 346 72.08 38.89 6.06
CA TYR A 346 71.39 38.33 7.23
C TYR A 346 71.86 36.89 7.44
N VAL A 347 72.12 36.52 8.69
CA VAL A 347 72.50 35.16 9.08
C VAL A 347 71.44 34.64 10.04
N PHE A 348 70.92 33.44 9.76
CA PHE A 348 70.00 32.78 10.66
C PHE A 348 70.64 32.57 12.04
N LYS A 349 69.97 33.01 13.10
CA LYS A 349 70.47 32.88 14.47
C LYS A 349 69.77 31.76 15.23
N ARG A 350 68.43 31.77 15.27
CA ARG A 350 67.58 30.79 15.95
C ARG A 350 66.11 30.99 15.58
N TRP A 351 65.29 29.97 15.80
CA TRP A 351 63.84 30.06 15.84
C TRP A 351 63.37 30.73 17.14
N ASP A 352 62.12 31.17 17.18
CA ASP A 352 61.49 31.80 18.34
C ASP A 352 61.38 30.85 19.55
N ASP A 353 61.24 29.56 19.30
CA ASP A 353 61.26 28.49 20.31
C ASP A 353 62.68 28.06 20.76
N GLY A 354 63.72 28.75 20.26
CA GLY A 354 65.10 28.58 20.71
C GLY A 354 65.94 27.57 19.95
N HIS A 355 65.39 26.85 18.97
CA HIS A 355 66.19 25.93 18.14
C HIS A 355 67.20 26.67 17.24
N LEU A 356 68.38 26.08 17.09
CA LEU A 356 69.50 26.65 16.33
C LEU A 356 69.63 26.08 14.90
N ASP A 357 69.00 24.95 14.62
CA ASP A 357 69.03 24.32 13.29
C ASP A 357 68.16 25.08 12.29
N ARG A 358 68.73 25.36 11.11
CA ARG A 358 68.07 26.09 10.02
C ARG A 358 66.92 25.31 9.37
N SER A 359 66.97 23.99 9.46
CA SER A 359 65.94 23.08 8.96
C SER A 359 65.09 22.58 10.12
N ARG A 360 63.78 22.56 9.92
CA ARG A 360 62.79 22.15 10.91
C ARG A 360 61.75 21.28 10.26
N LYS A 361 61.37 20.21 10.95
CA LYS A 361 60.14 19.49 10.67
C LYS A 361 59.08 19.98 11.66
N ILE A 362 58.00 20.54 11.15
CA ILE A 362 56.88 21.06 11.92
C ILE A 362 55.71 20.11 11.71
N ILE A 363 55.09 19.66 12.80
CA ILE A 363 53.84 18.92 12.78
C ILE A 363 52.75 19.89 13.22
N ILE A 364 51.69 19.96 12.43
CA ILE A 364 50.61 20.94 12.55
C ILE A 364 49.54 20.53 13.53
#